data_AF-A0AA41RKQ6-F1
#
_entry.id   AF-A0AA41RKQ6-F1
#
_cell.length_a   1.000
_cell.length_b   1.000
_cell.length_c   1.000
_cell.angle_alpha   90.00
_cell.angle_beta   90.00
_cell.angle_gamma   90.00
#
_symmetry.space_group_name_H-M   'P 1'
#
loop_
_entity.id
_entity.type
_entity.pdbx_description
1 polymer ?
#
loop_
_entity_poly.entity_id
_entity_poly.type
_entity_poly.pdbx_seq_one_letter_code
_entity_poly.pdbx_strand_id
1 'polypeptide(L)'
;MWLFSRSKGSQSGFSSCNTAEEVTHGIDGSARTAIVTGSSNGIGAETARVLALRGVRVVIAVRNVVAGTAVKETILMETPSARIFVLELDLSSMASVRKFAAEFMALSLPLNILM
;
A
#
# COMPACT_ATOMS: atom_id res chain seq x y z
N MET A 1 33.33 2.08 -14.32
CA MET A 1 32.51 3.28 -14.09
C MET A 1 31.42 3.30 -15.15
N TRP A 2 30.25 2.70 -14.86
CA TRP A 2 29.13 2.71 -15.79
C TRP A 2 28.36 4.03 -15.59
N LEU A 3 28.44 4.91 -16.59
CA LEU A 3 27.64 6.12 -16.66
C LEU A 3 26.20 5.71 -16.99
N PHE A 4 25.33 5.68 -15.97
CA PHE A 4 23.88 5.58 -16.19
C PHE A 4 23.43 6.82 -16.96
N SER A 5 23.33 6.68 -18.28
CA SER A 5 22.59 7.61 -19.12
C SER A 5 21.15 7.66 -18.62
N ARG A 6 20.66 8.85 -18.26
CA ARG A 6 19.24 9.09 -17.96
C ARG A 6 18.45 8.69 -19.21
N SER A 7 17.91 7.47 -19.20
CA SER A 7 17.18 6.91 -20.33
C SER A 7 15.97 7.79 -20.63
N LYS A 8 15.80 8.13 -21.91
CA LYS A 8 14.57 8.75 -22.41
C LYS A 8 13.40 7.84 -22.02
N GLY A 9 12.36 8.42 -21.42
CA GLY A 9 11.24 7.69 -20.83
C GLY A 9 10.64 6.63 -21.75
N SER A 10 10.09 5.57 -21.15
CA SER A 10 9.34 4.54 -21.88
C SER A 10 8.05 5.13 -22.48
N GLN A 11 7.26 4.34 -23.21
CA GLN A 11 5.98 4.80 -23.78
C GLN A 11 5.01 5.41 -22.74
N SER A 12 5.17 5.07 -21.45
CA SER A 12 4.38 5.65 -20.36
C SER A 12 4.85 7.04 -19.89
N GLY A 13 5.98 7.55 -20.41
CA GLY A 13 6.62 8.77 -19.91
C GLY A 13 7.46 8.57 -18.65
N PHE A 14 7.46 7.36 -18.06
CA PHE A 14 8.26 7.03 -16.88
C PHE A 14 9.47 6.16 -17.22
N SER A 15 10.46 6.21 -16.35
CA SER A 15 11.73 5.46 -16.39
C SER A 15 11.93 4.68 -15.08
N SER A 16 12.93 3.80 -15.04
CA SER A 16 13.29 3.03 -13.84
C SER A 16 13.75 3.90 -12.65
N CYS A 17 14.03 5.18 -12.88
CA CYS A 17 14.49 6.11 -11.85
C CYS A 17 13.34 6.88 -11.19
N ASN A 18 12.11 6.79 -11.70
CA ASN A 18 10.98 7.50 -11.13
C ASN A 18 10.55 6.86 -9.80
N THR A 19 10.19 7.70 -8.84
CA THR A 19 9.66 7.24 -7.55
C THR A 19 8.18 6.89 -7.68
N ALA A 20 7.67 6.06 -6.76
CA ALA A 20 6.25 5.74 -6.72
C ALA A 20 5.38 7.00 -6.51
N GLU A 21 5.88 8.00 -5.80
CA GLU A 21 5.21 9.29 -5.67
C GLU A 21 5.14 10.06 -6.98
N GLU A 22 6.25 10.15 -7.72
CA GLU A 22 6.28 10.85 -9.02
C GLU A 22 5.31 10.22 -10.02
N VAL A 23 5.30 8.88 -10.10
CA VAL A 23 4.42 8.14 -11.01
C VAL A 23 2.95 8.36 -10.68
N THR A 24 2.62 8.54 -9.41
CA THR A 24 1.24 8.72 -8.94
C THR A 24 0.83 10.18 -8.79
N HIS A 25 1.68 11.13 -9.17
CA HIS A 25 1.39 12.54 -8.97
C HIS A 25 0.09 12.97 -9.67
N GLY A 26 -0.77 13.72 -8.96
CA GLY A 26 -2.05 14.19 -9.48
C GLY A 26 -3.19 13.17 -9.48
N ILE A 27 -2.95 11.92 -9.06
CA ILE A 27 -4.01 10.91 -8.95
C ILE A 27 -4.80 11.09 -7.65
N ASP A 28 -6.14 11.18 -7.74
CA ASP A 28 -7.03 11.14 -6.58
C ASP A 28 -7.62 9.74 -6.38
N GLY A 29 -7.25 9.11 -5.26
CA GLY A 29 -7.71 7.79 -4.83
C GLY A 29 -8.69 7.83 -3.66
N SER A 30 -9.18 9.00 -3.25
CA SER A 30 -9.99 9.20 -2.04
C SER A 30 -11.25 8.33 -1.93
N ALA A 31 -11.83 7.93 -3.07
CA ALA A 31 -13.00 7.06 -3.17
C ALA A 31 -12.68 5.55 -3.18
N ARG A 32 -11.40 5.15 -3.10
CA ARG A 32 -10.97 3.76 -3.25
C ARG A 32 -10.48 3.13 -1.94
N THR A 33 -10.60 1.80 -1.85
CA THR A 33 -9.93 0.98 -0.83
C THR A 33 -8.96 0.01 -1.47
N ALA A 34 -7.78 -0.13 -0.87
CA ALA A 34 -6.78 -1.09 -1.23
C ALA A 34 -6.47 -2.04 -0.06
N ILE A 35 -6.33 -3.32 -0.36
CA ILE A 35 -5.65 -4.29 0.51
C ILE A 35 -4.24 -4.47 -0.04
N VAL A 36 -3.23 -4.22 0.79
CA VAL A 36 -1.83 -4.42 0.43
C VAL A 36 -1.27 -5.55 1.27
N THR A 37 -1.05 -6.70 0.65
CA THR A 37 -0.44 -7.87 1.29
C THR A 37 1.08 -7.66 1.45
N GLY A 38 1.68 -8.25 2.48
CA GLY A 38 3.13 -8.16 2.69
C GLY A 38 3.65 -6.74 2.98
N SER A 39 2.78 -5.83 3.42
CA SER A 39 3.06 -4.40 3.62
C SER A 39 3.79 -4.06 4.92
N SER A 40 4.51 -5.01 5.51
CA SER A 40 5.30 -4.79 6.72
C SER A 40 6.67 -4.15 6.45
N ASN A 41 7.16 -4.18 5.20
CA ASN A 41 8.44 -3.58 4.79
C ASN A 41 8.52 -3.44 3.26
N GLY A 42 9.65 -2.89 2.77
CA GLY A 42 10.01 -2.89 1.35
C GLY A 42 8.94 -2.27 0.44
N ILE A 43 8.72 -2.91 -0.71
CA ILE A 43 7.79 -2.43 -1.75
C ILE A 43 6.35 -2.38 -1.23
N GLY A 44 5.94 -3.34 -0.39
CA GLY A 44 4.58 -3.35 0.16
C GLY A 44 4.33 -2.17 1.10
N ALA A 45 5.31 -1.82 1.95
CA ALA A 45 5.24 -0.65 2.82
C ALA A 45 5.21 0.66 2.00
N GLU A 46 6.08 0.78 1.00
CA GLU A 46 6.10 1.94 0.10
C GLU A 46 4.79 2.09 -0.69
N THR A 47 4.23 0.96 -1.15
CA THR A 47 2.94 0.93 -1.85
C THR A 47 1.81 1.40 -0.93
N ALA A 48 1.77 0.91 0.31
CA ALA A 48 0.80 1.37 1.32
C ALA A 48 0.94 2.87 1.60
N ARG A 49 2.17 3.37 1.74
CA ARG A 49 2.48 4.79 1.98
C ARG A 49 2.01 5.68 0.83
N VAL A 50 2.35 5.35 -0.41
CA VAL A 50 1.96 6.16 -1.58
C VAL A 50 0.46 6.09 -1.86
N LEU A 51 -0.19 4.94 -1.68
CA LEU A 51 -1.66 4.85 -1.80
C LEU A 51 -2.34 5.72 -0.75
N ALA A 52 -1.87 5.69 0.50
CA ALA A 52 -2.37 6.54 1.58
C ALA A 52 -2.16 8.03 1.27
N LEU A 53 -1.00 8.40 0.72
CA LEU A 53 -0.69 9.76 0.26
C LEU A 53 -1.64 10.25 -0.84
N ARG A 54 -2.21 9.35 -1.64
CA ARG A 54 -3.24 9.65 -2.66
C ARG A 54 -4.67 9.53 -2.13
N GLY A 55 -4.85 9.43 -0.81
CA GLY A 55 -6.16 9.42 -0.13
C GLY A 55 -6.88 8.08 -0.12
N VAL A 56 -6.27 7.03 -0.67
CA VAL A 56 -6.83 5.67 -0.68
C VAL A 56 -6.97 5.17 0.75
N ARG A 57 -8.08 4.47 1.05
CA ARG A 57 -8.23 3.71 2.29
C ARG A 57 -7.35 2.47 2.20
N VAL A 58 -6.34 2.34 3.05
CA VAL A 58 -5.37 1.24 2.96
C VAL A 58 -5.58 0.25 4.09
N VAL A 59 -5.65 -1.03 3.74
CA VAL A 59 -5.59 -2.15 4.68
C VAL A 59 -4.21 -2.78 4.56
N ILE A 60 -3.39 -2.57 5.59
CA ILE A 60 -2.09 -3.23 5.77
C ILE A 60 -2.37 -4.66 6.22
N ALA A 61 -2.22 -5.61 5.31
CA ALA A 61 -2.46 -7.03 5.55
C ALA A 61 -1.12 -7.75 5.76
N VAL A 62 -0.82 -8.10 7.02
CA VAL A 62 0.50 -8.61 7.44
C VAL A 62 0.38 -9.74 8.45
N ARG A 63 1.38 -10.63 8.48
CA ARG A 63 1.47 -11.68 9.50
C ARG A 63 1.77 -11.14 10.90
N ASN A 64 2.68 -10.17 10.99
CA ASN A 64 3.03 -9.53 12.25
C ASN A 64 2.33 -8.16 12.34
N VAL A 65 1.25 -8.11 13.12
CA VAL A 65 0.46 -6.89 13.33
C VAL A 65 1.29 -5.76 13.94
N VAL A 66 2.25 -6.06 14.83
CA VAL A 66 3.11 -5.04 15.44
C VAL A 66 3.95 -4.33 14.36
N ALA A 67 4.53 -5.09 13.43
CA ALA A 67 5.28 -4.52 12.31
C ALA A 67 4.37 -3.69 11.38
N GLY A 68 3.14 -4.16 11.13
CA GLY A 68 2.17 -3.39 10.35
C GLY A 68 1.73 -2.09 11.03
N THR A 69 1.56 -2.10 12.35
CA THR A 69 1.24 -0.90 13.14
C THR A 69 2.38 0.13 13.08
N ALA A 70 3.64 -0.30 13.16
CA ALA A 70 4.78 0.59 12.99
C ALA A 70 4.79 1.27 11.61
N VAL A 71 4.46 0.52 10.54
CA VAL A 71 4.30 1.09 9.19
C VAL A 71 3.16 2.11 9.17
N LYS A 72 2.00 1.77 9.74
CA LYS A 72 0.87 2.71 9.86
C LYS A 72 1.27 4.01 10.57
N GLU A 73 2.00 3.93 11.69
CA GLU A 73 2.44 5.10 12.45
C GLU A 73 3.37 5.98 11.63
N THR A 74 4.35 5.41 10.92
CA THR A 74 5.23 6.15 10.01
C THR A 74 4.42 6.86 8.92
N ILE A 75 3.46 6.18 8.30
CA ILE A 75 2.61 6.80 7.26
C ILE A 75 1.76 7.94 7.85
N LEU A 76 1.24 7.79 9.07
CA LEU A 76 0.46 8.84 9.73
C LEU A 76 1.30 10.06 10.13
N MET A 77 2.61 9.89 10.38
CA MET A 77 3.51 11.03 10.59
C MET A 77 3.66 11.87 9.32
N GLU A 78 3.69 11.24 8.14
CA GLU A 78 3.78 11.92 6.85
C GLU A 78 2.41 12.45 6.39
N THR A 79 1.35 11.67 6.57
CA THR A 79 -0.02 11.98 6.15
C THR A 79 -1.00 11.76 7.31
N PRO A 80 -1.17 12.75 8.21
CA PRO A 80 -2.03 12.60 9.40
C PRO A 80 -3.50 12.29 9.12
N SER A 81 -3.99 12.62 7.93
CA SER A 81 -5.37 12.34 7.48
C SER A 81 -5.56 10.97 6.83
N ALA A 82 -4.50 10.16 6.71
CA ALA A 82 -4.56 8.87 6.04
C ALA A 82 -5.50 7.89 6.79
N ARG A 83 -6.26 7.11 6.02
CA ARG A 83 -7.21 6.12 6.54
C ARG A 83 -6.62 4.73 6.42
N ILE A 84 -6.04 4.24 7.50
CA ILE A 84 -5.24 3.01 7.51
C ILE A 84 -5.77 2.02 8.56
N PHE A 85 -6.08 0.80 8.09
CA PHE A 85 -6.41 -0.36 8.91
C PHE A 85 -5.23 -1.33 8.89
N VAL A 86 -4.99 -2.02 9.99
CA VAL A 86 -3.99 -3.10 10.07
C VAL A 86 -4.74 -4.36 10.45
N LEU A 87 -4.69 -5.38 9.59
CA LEU A 87 -5.36 -6.65 9.81
C LEU A 87 -4.34 -7.79 9.67
N GLU A 88 -4.51 -8.82 10.49
CA GLU A 88 -3.66 -10.00 10.47
C GLU A 88 -3.97 -10.85 9.23
N LEU A 89 -2.94 -11.19 8.44
CA LEU A 89 -3.08 -12.09 7.30
C LEU A 89 -1.85 -12.99 7.16
N ASP A 90 -2.07 -14.29 7.29
CA ASP A 90 -1.14 -15.34 6.91
C ASP A 90 -1.65 -16.09 5.67
N LEU A 91 -1.06 -15.80 4.52
CA LEU A 91 -1.40 -16.41 3.24
C LEU A 91 -1.06 -17.92 3.18
N SER A 92 -0.25 -18.43 4.11
CA SER A 92 0.01 -19.88 4.20
C SER A 92 -1.12 -20.66 4.87
N SER A 93 -2.09 -19.97 5.48
CA SER A 93 -3.21 -20.57 6.22
C SER A 93 -4.56 -20.13 5.68
N MET A 94 -5.31 -21.06 5.08
CA MET A 94 -6.68 -20.78 4.63
C MET A 94 -7.64 -20.39 5.75
N ALA A 95 -7.37 -20.82 6.99
CA ALA A 95 -8.12 -20.36 8.16
C ALA A 95 -7.87 -18.87 8.44
N SER A 96 -6.60 -18.43 8.35
CA SER A 96 -6.23 -17.02 8.47
C SER A 96 -6.86 -16.18 7.35
N VAL A 97 -6.78 -16.64 6.10
CA VAL A 97 -7.41 -15.95 4.95
C VAL A 97 -8.92 -15.74 5.16
N ARG A 98 -9.64 -16.77 5.64
CA ARG A 98 -11.08 -16.65 5.94
C ARG A 98 -11.37 -15.69 7.08
N LYS A 99 -10.57 -15.72 8.15
CA LYS A 99 -10.67 -14.77 9.27
C LYS A 99 -10.47 -13.33 8.79
N PHE A 100 -9.38 -13.08 8.05
CA PHE A 100 -9.09 -11.78 7.46
C PHE A 100 -10.23 -11.28 6.56
N ALA A 101 -10.78 -12.14 5.70
CA ALA A 101 -11.89 -11.77 4.83
C ALA A 101 -13.13 -11.38 5.63
N ALA A 102 -13.45 -12.09 6.71
CA ALA A 102 -14.54 -11.74 7.61
C ALA A 102 -14.32 -10.40 8.31
N GLU A 103 -13.10 -10.15 8.82
CA GLU A 103 -12.72 -8.87 9.43
C GLU A 103 -12.80 -7.71 8.43
N PHE A 104 -12.32 -7.89 7.20
CA PHE A 104 -12.42 -6.89 6.15
C PHE A 104 -13.87 -6.60 5.76
N MET A 105 -14.71 -7.63 5.60
CA MET A 105 -16.13 -7.46 5.30
C MET A 105 -16.86 -6.69 6.41
N ALA A 106 -16.48 -6.88 7.68
CA ALA A 106 -17.05 -6.13 8.80
C ALA A 106 -16.77 -4.62 8.73
N LEU A 107 -15.70 -4.19 8.05
CA LEU A 107 -15.43 -2.76 7.81
C LEU A 107 -16.45 -2.11 6.88
N SER A 108 -17.25 -2.90 6.15
CA SER A 108 -18.27 -2.40 5.20
C SER A 108 -17.69 -1.45 4.13
N LEU A 109 -16.46 -1.74 3.68
CA LEU A 109 -15.76 -0.98 2.65
C LEU A 109 -15.78 -1.72 1.31
N PRO A 110 -15.89 -1.01 0.17
CA PRO A 110 -15.70 -1.65 -1.14
C PRO A 110 -14.22 -2.04 -1.31
N LEU A 111 -13.93 -3.22 -1.85
CA LEU A 111 -12.58 -3.58 -2.30
C LEU A 111 -12.38 -3.11 -3.74
N ASN A 112 -11.39 -2.26 -4.00
CA ASN A 112 -11.09 -1.76 -5.35
C ASN A 112 -9.74 -2.24 -5.87
N ILE A 113 -8.76 -2.40 -4.98
CA ILE A 113 -7.39 -2.76 -5.32
C ILE A 113 -6.95 -3.88 -4.36
N LEU A 114 -6.36 -4.94 -4.91
CA LEU A 114 -5.71 -6.01 -4.17
C LEU A 114 -4.28 -6.13 -4.68
N MET A 115 -3.31 -5.98 -3.79
CA MET A 115 -1.87 -6.01 -4.09
C MET A 115 -1.17 -7.10 -3.29
#